data_AF-U4Q9N4-F1
#
_entry.id   AF-U4Q9N4-F1
#
_cell.length_a   1.000
_cell.length_b   1.000
_cell.length_c   1.000
_cell.angle_alpha   90.00
_cell.angle_beta   90.00
_cell.angle_gamma   90.00
#
_symmetry.space_group_name_H-M   'P 1'
#
loop_
_entity.id
_entity.type
_entity.pdbx_description
1 polymer ?
#
loop_
_entity_poly.entity_id
_entity_poly.type
_entity_poly.pdbx_seq_one_letter_code
_entity_poly.pdbx_strand_id
1 'polypeptide(L)'
;MTIHQPRLDSVSTDEMPVDELTNWGEATIKPIAALAFKGEGAFQPGEHCRFCKVKATCRARADENLKLAEHDFKKPPLLTDDEIVEILAAADELQSWISDVQAYALDQAVNHGREWPGFKLIEGRSYRRYADEAEVTEVLVAAGFDEEEIYTKSLLGITAMEKLVGKKQFNEILGTLIIKPPGKPRLAPESDNRPAIKSTAEIDFKEEL
;
A
#
# COMPACT_ATOMS: atom_id res chain seq x y z
N MET A 1 48.88 -36.50 14.30
CA MET A 1 48.74 -36.72 12.84
C MET A 1 49.68 -35.76 12.11
N THR A 2 50.50 -36.25 11.19
CA THR A 2 51.37 -35.41 10.36
C THR A 2 50.88 -35.43 8.92
N ILE A 3 50.55 -34.27 8.38
CA ILE A 3 50.20 -34.10 6.96
C ILE A 3 51.41 -33.49 6.25
N HIS A 4 51.95 -34.21 5.28
CA HIS A 4 53.08 -33.77 4.46
C HIS A 4 52.59 -33.47 3.04
N GLN A 5 52.59 -32.19 2.63
CA GLN A 5 52.15 -31.71 1.31
C GLN A 5 53.32 -31.11 0.51
N PRO A 6 54.21 -31.94 -0.08
CA PRO A 6 55.46 -31.46 -0.67
C PRO A 6 55.29 -30.56 -1.91
N ARG A 7 54.15 -30.62 -2.62
CA ARG A 7 53.86 -29.70 -3.74
C ARG A 7 53.56 -28.26 -3.27
N LEU A 8 53.14 -28.11 -2.03
CA LEU A 8 52.88 -26.82 -1.39
C LEU A 8 54.01 -26.42 -0.44
N ASP A 9 55.08 -27.22 -0.38
CA ASP A 9 56.17 -27.13 0.61
C ASP A 9 55.66 -26.93 2.05
N SER A 10 54.57 -27.63 2.40
CA SER A 10 53.87 -27.47 3.67
C SER A 10 53.88 -28.78 4.45
N VAL A 11 54.37 -28.71 5.69
CA VAL A 11 54.35 -29.81 6.65
C VAL A 11 53.68 -29.32 7.92
N SER A 12 52.60 -30.00 8.32
CA SER A 12 51.87 -29.70 9.53
C SER A 12 51.77 -30.95 10.40
N THR A 13 52.09 -30.79 11.67
CA THR A 13 51.94 -31.82 12.70
C THR A 13 51.01 -31.31 13.78
N ASP A 14 50.02 -32.12 14.11
CA ASP A 14 49.11 -31.89 15.22
C ASP A 14 49.13 -33.11 16.16
N GLU A 15 49.11 -32.88 17.47
CA GLU A 15 49.22 -33.92 18.49
C GLU A 15 48.05 -33.85 19.46
N MET A 16 47.50 -35.01 19.83
CA MET A 16 46.46 -35.11 20.84
C MET A 16 46.57 -36.43 21.62
N PRO A 17 46.11 -36.46 22.88
CA PRO A 17 46.02 -37.68 23.67
C PRO A 17 45.13 -38.73 23.00
N VAL A 18 45.53 -40.01 23.12
CA VAL A 18 44.79 -41.14 22.53
C VAL A 18 43.37 -41.25 23.10
N ASP A 19 43.21 -41.01 24.41
CA ASP A 19 41.92 -41.07 25.08
C ASP A 19 40.96 -39.99 24.57
N GLU A 20 41.45 -38.78 24.32
CA GLU A 20 40.67 -37.69 23.74
C GLU A 20 40.25 -37.97 22.30
N LEU A 21 41.17 -38.49 21.48
CA LEU A 21 40.87 -38.91 20.10
C LEU A 21 39.78 -39.98 20.07
N THR A 22 39.90 -40.98 20.95
CA THR A 22 38.95 -42.11 21.03
C THR A 22 37.59 -41.61 21.50
N ASN A 23 37.56 -40.74 22.51
CA ASN A 23 36.32 -40.14 22.99
C ASN A 23 35.65 -39.27 21.93
N TRP A 24 36.40 -38.45 21.18
CA TRP A 24 35.85 -37.64 20.09
C TRP A 24 35.22 -38.51 18.98
N GLY A 25 35.89 -39.63 18.64
CA GLY A 25 35.37 -40.60 17.68
C GLY A 25 34.04 -41.21 18.12
N GLU A 26 33.94 -41.68 19.37
CA GLU A 26 32.76 -42.34 19.91
C GLU A 26 31.61 -41.35 20.22
N ALA A 27 31.91 -40.21 20.84
CA ALA A 27 30.91 -39.26 21.31
C ALA A 27 30.41 -38.29 20.23
N THR A 28 31.24 -37.99 19.22
CA THR A 28 30.91 -36.97 18.20
C THR A 28 30.77 -37.58 16.82
N ILE A 29 31.79 -38.29 16.32
CA ILE A 29 31.79 -38.76 14.93
C ILE A 29 30.77 -39.88 14.70
N LYS A 30 30.75 -40.89 15.57
CA LYS A 30 29.87 -42.05 15.45
C LYS A 30 28.37 -41.70 15.39
N PRO A 31 27.81 -40.85 16.28
CA PRO A 31 26.40 -40.47 16.17
C PRO A 31 26.10 -39.66 14.91
N ILE A 32 26.98 -38.73 14.52
CA ILE A 32 26.79 -37.93 13.29
C ILE A 32 26.84 -38.82 12.04
N ALA A 33 27.78 -39.76 11.98
CA ALA A 33 27.88 -40.72 10.89
C ALA A 33 26.63 -41.61 10.79
N ALA A 34 26.06 -42.03 11.93
CA ALA A 34 24.82 -42.79 11.96
C ALA A 34 23.63 -41.99 11.40
N LEU A 35 23.51 -40.70 11.76
CA LEU A 35 22.49 -39.80 11.19
C LEU A 35 22.66 -39.62 9.69
N ALA A 36 23.90 -39.38 9.23
CA ALA A 36 24.19 -39.25 7.81
C ALA A 36 23.84 -40.51 7.01
N PHE A 37 24.14 -41.69 7.57
CA PHE A 37 23.80 -42.98 6.94
C PHE A 37 22.29 -43.19 6.82
N LYS A 38 21.50 -42.71 7.78
CA LYS A 38 20.03 -42.73 7.74
C LYS A 38 19.43 -41.63 6.86
N GLY A 39 20.24 -40.70 6.35
CA GLY A 39 19.76 -39.52 5.62
C GLY A 39 19.14 -38.44 6.51
N GLU A 40 19.35 -38.51 7.82
CA GLU A 40 18.86 -37.56 8.83
C GLU A 40 19.90 -36.47 9.14
N GLY A 41 20.99 -36.42 8.37
CA GLY A 41 22.02 -35.38 8.49
C GLY A 41 21.49 -34.00 8.12
N ALA A 42 21.83 -33.00 8.92
CA ALA A 42 21.50 -31.61 8.61
C ALA A 42 22.34 -31.09 7.44
N PHE A 43 21.72 -30.31 6.56
CA PHE A 43 22.44 -29.58 5.52
C PHE A 43 23.14 -28.37 6.13
N GLN A 44 24.45 -28.26 5.91
CA GLN A 44 25.27 -27.16 6.42
C GLN A 44 25.99 -26.47 5.25
N PRO A 45 25.47 -25.36 4.71
CA PRO A 45 26.15 -24.65 3.63
C PRO A 45 27.48 -24.05 4.10
N GLY A 46 28.54 -24.19 3.30
CA GLY A 46 29.86 -23.61 3.59
C GLY A 46 30.84 -23.74 2.41
N GLU A 47 32.13 -23.45 2.61
CA GLU A 47 33.14 -23.49 1.53
C GLU A 47 33.19 -24.85 0.81
N HIS A 48 32.99 -25.93 1.56
CA HIS A 48 32.96 -27.29 1.05
C HIS A 48 31.86 -27.54 0.02
N CYS A 49 30.80 -26.72 -0.03
CA CYS A 49 29.73 -26.82 -1.04
C CYS A 49 30.24 -26.77 -2.48
N ARG A 50 31.40 -26.15 -2.75
CA ARG A 50 32.01 -26.10 -4.10
C ARG A 50 32.33 -27.49 -4.66
N PHE A 51 32.58 -28.45 -3.78
CA PHE A 51 32.93 -29.84 -4.09
C PHE A 51 31.72 -30.80 -3.98
N CYS A 52 30.57 -30.33 -3.52
CA CYS A 52 29.38 -31.15 -3.35
C CYS A 52 28.77 -31.58 -4.71
N LYS A 53 28.35 -32.83 -4.83
CA LYS A 53 27.75 -33.37 -6.08
C LYS A 53 26.39 -32.75 -6.40
N VAL A 54 25.59 -32.44 -5.36
CA VAL A 54 24.26 -31.82 -5.51
C VAL A 54 24.30 -30.30 -5.41
N LYS A 55 25.48 -29.68 -5.56
CA LYS A 55 25.69 -28.24 -5.36
C LYS A 55 24.81 -27.32 -6.22
N ALA A 56 24.28 -27.83 -7.34
CA ALA A 56 23.40 -27.09 -8.25
C ALA A 56 21.92 -27.13 -7.83
N THR A 57 21.50 -28.14 -7.05
CA THR A 57 20.09 -28.39 -6.69
C THR A 57 19.86 -28.45 -5.18
N CYS A 58 20.89 -28.19 -4.37
CA CYS A 58 20.81 -28.18 -2.91
C CYS A 58 19.99 -26.98 -2.41
N ARG A 59 18.82 -27.24 -1.79
CA ARG A 59 17.94 -26.22 -1.20
C ARG A 59 18.66 -25.35 -0.16
N ALA A 60 19.36 -25.97 0.80
CA ALA A 60 20.08 -25.24 1.84
C ALA A 60 21.15 -24.29 1.30
N ARG A 61 21.79 -24.63 0.17
CA ARG A 61 22.75 -23.74 -0.49
C ARG A 61 22.05 -22.61 -1.24
N ALA A 62 20.90 -22.87 -1.83
CA ALA A 62 20.08 -21.84 -2.46
C ALA A 62 19.57 -20.83 -1.42
N ASP A 63 19.07 -21.31 -0.28
CA ASP A 63 18.57 -20.47 0.81
C ASP A 63 19.69 -19.60 1.42
N GLU A 64 20.89 -20.16 1.61
CA GLU A 64 22.04 -19.39 2.10
C GLU A 64 22.46 -18.29 1.10
N ASN A 65 22.44 -18.60 -0.20
CA ASN A 65 22.77 -17.61 -1.23
C ASN A 65 21.65 -16.56 -1.42
N LEU A 66 20.39 -16.89 -1.13
CA LEU A 66 19.28 -15.94 -1.18
C LEU A 66 19.39 -14.85 -0.10
N LYS A 67 20.09 -15.11 1.00
CA LYS A 67 20.44 -14.06 1.99
C LYS A 67 21.30 -12.94 1.39
N LEU A 68 22.10 -13.23 0.35
CA LEU A 68 22.80 -12.15 -0.38
C LEU A 68 21.82 -11.25 -1.14
N ALA A 69 20.71 -11.78 -1.63
CA ALA A 69 19.69 -10.97 -2.27
C ALA A 69 19.01 -10.03 -1.27
N GLU A 70 18.93 -10.37 0.03
CA GLU A 70 18.43 -9.46 1.07
C GLU A 70 19.26 -8.17 1.18
N HIS A 71 20.54 -8.20 0.79
CA HIS A 71 21.39 -7.01 0.72
C HIS A 71 21.09 -6.13 -0.51
N ASP A 72 20.65 -6.71 -1.63
CA ASP A 72 20.15 -5.98 -2.81
C ASP A 72 18.70 -5.47 -2.63
N PHE A 73 17.95 -6.02 -1.67
CA PHE A 73 16.58 -5.62 -1.32
C PHE A 73 16.48 -4.68 -0.11
N LYS A 74 17.56 -3.99 0.27
CA LYS A 74 17.39 -2.76 1.07
C LYS A 74 16.78 -1.70 0.16
N LYS A 75 15.45 -1.73 0.04
CA LYS A 75 14.68 -0.68 -0.63
C LYS A 75 15.11 0.67 -0.02
N PRO A 76 15.40 1.69 -0.85
CA PRO A 76 15.74 3.00 -0.34
C PRO A 76 14.68 3.49 0.66
N PRO A 77 15.02 4.35 1.61
CA PRO A 77 14.05 4.85 2.59
C PRO A 77 12.90 5.65 1.95
N LEU A 78 13.06 6.07 0.69
CA LEU A 78 12.09 6.82 -0.10
C LEU A 78 11.84 6.09 -1.41
N LEU A 79 10.61 6.18 -1.92
CA LEU A 79 10.25 5.65 -3.23
C LEU A 79 10.96 6.43 -4.33
N THR A 80 11.35 5.74 -5.40
CA THR A 80 11.84 6.39 -6.63
C THR A 80 10.68 6.90 -7.48
N ASP A 81 10.95 7.84 -8.39
CA ASP A 81 9.94 8.35 -9.32
C ASP A 81 9.36 7.24 -10.20
N ASP A 82 10.18 6.26 -10.60
CA ASP A 82 9.73 5.10 -11.38
C ASP A 82 8.76 4.22 -10.56
N GLU A 83 9.06 3.99 -9.28
CA GLU A 83 8.15 3.27 -8.37
C GLU A 83 6.82 4.03 -8.19
N ILE A 84 6.87 5.36 -8.12
CA ILE A 84 5.66 6.19 -8.06
C ILE A 84 4.84 6.06 -9.34
N VAL A 85 5.47 6.04 -10.52
CA VAL A 85 4.78 5.85 -11.80
C VAL A 85 4.11 4.47 -11.87
N GLU A 86 4.80 3.40 -11.45
CA GLU A 86 4.23 2.06 -11.40
C GLU A 86 3.03 1.97 -10.44
N ILE A 87 3.13 2.59 -9.26
CA ILE A 87 2.02 2.66 -8.31
C ILE A 87 0.85 3.44 -8.91
N LEU A 88 1.09 4.59 -9.52
CA LEU A 88 0.03 5.41 -10.14
C LEU A 88 -0.66 4.68 -11.29
N ALA A 89 0.08 3.91 -12.10
CA ALA A 89 -0.48 3.11 -13.18
C ALA A 89 -1.41 1.98 -12.65
N ALA A 90 -1.11 1.43 -11.49
CA ALA A 90 -1.91 0.38 -10.85
C ALA A 90 -2.98 0.89 -9.88
N ALA A 91 -2.93 2.18 -9.50
CA ALA A 91 -3.74 2.73 -8.42
C ALA A 91 -5.25 2.67 -8.70
N ASP A 92 -5.66 3.02 -9.92
CA ASP A 92 -7.08 3.06 -10.29
C ASP A 92 -7.72 1.65 -10.24
N GLU A 93 -7.02 0.64 -10.78
CA GLU A 93 -7.46 -0.76 -10.74
C GLU A 93 -7.50 -1.30 -9.30
N LEU A 94 -6.47 -0.99 -8.51
CA LEU A 94 -6.42 -1.39 -7.11
C LEU A 94 -7.58 -0.78 -6.31
N GLN A 95 -7.90 0.49 -6.54
CA GLN A 95 -9.01 1.16 -5.89
C GLN A 95 -10.36 0.59 -6.32
N SER A 96 -10.51 0.25 -7.62
CA SER A 96 -11.71 -0.43 -8.12
C SER A 96 -11.90 -1.78 -7.45
N TRP A 97 -10.86 -2.62 -7.43
CA TRP A 97 -10.91 -3.93 -6.81
C TRP A 97 -11.21 -3.86 -5.30
N ILE A 98 -10.61 -2.92 -4.57
CA ILE A 98 -10.94 -2.69 -3.15
C ILE A 98 -12.43 -2.35 -3.00
N SER A 99 -12.98 -1.51 -3.87
CA SER A 99 -14.40 -1.14 -3.86
C SER A 99 -15.29 -2.35 -4.13
N ASP A 100 -14.91 -3.22 -5.07
CA ASP A 100 -15.64 -4.46 -5.38
C ASP A 100 -15.62 -5.43 -4.20
N VAL A 101 -14.48 -5.60 -3.53
CA VAL A 101 -14.34 -6.43 -2.33
C VAL A 101 -15.22 -5.89 -1.19
N GLN A 102 -15.24 -4.57 -0.99
CA GLN A 102 -16.10 -3.92 0.00
C GLN A 102 -17.58 -4.14 -0.31
N ALA A 103 -18.00 -3.97 -1.57
CA ALA A 103 -19.37 -4.19 -1.99
C ALA A 103 -19.79 -5.66 -1.80
N TYR A 104 -18.94 -6.61 -2.18
CA TYR A 104 -19.18 -8.03 -1.95
C TYR A 104 -19.31 -8.36 -0.47
N ALA A 105 -18.37 -7.91 0.37
CA ALA A 105 -18.41 -8.18 1.80
C ALA A 105 -19.67 -7.60 2.45
N LEU A 106 -20.10 -6.40 2.02
CA LEU A 106 -21.32 -5.77 2.50
C LEU A 106 -22.56 -6.54 2.08
N ASP A 107 -22.68 -6.93 0.81
CA ASP A 107 -23.79 -7.76 0.31
C ASP A 107 -23.92 -9.06 1.10
N GLN A 108 -22.80 -9.75 1.31
CA GLN A 108 -22.75 -11.00 2.06
C GLN A 108 -23.07 -10.81 3.55
N ALA A 109 -22.69 -9.70 4.16
CA ALA A 109 -23.09 -9.38 5.53
C ALA A 109 -24.59 -9.09 5.64
N VAL A 110 -25.14 -8.29 4.73
CA VAL A 110 -26.55 -7.82 4.76
C VAL A 110 -27.52 -8.93 4.36
N ASN A 111 -27.26 -9.62 3.26
CA ASN A 111 -28.21 -10.56 2.66
C ASN A 111 -27.98 -12.01 3.11
N HIS A 112 -26.75 -12.36 3.50
CA HIS A 112 -26.38 -13.73 3.83
C HIS A 112 -25.90 -13.92 5.29
N GLY A 113 -25.89 -12.85 6.09
CA GLY A 113 -25.54 -12.89 7.52
C GLY A 113 -24.09 -13.32 7.78
N ARG A 114 -23.19 -13.09 6.81
CA ARG A 114 -21.77 -13.47 6.93
C ARG A 114 -21.01 -12.45 7.79
N GLU A 115 -20.12 -12.95 8.65
CA GLU A 115 -19.31 -12.13 9.55
C GLU A 115 -17.81 -12.29 9.25
N TRP A 116 -17.04 -11.21 9.46
CA TRP A 116 -15.59 -11.21 9.34
C TRP A 116 -14.96 -10.77 10.67
N PRO A 117 -13.94 -11.47 11.18
CA PRO A 117 -13.23 -11.06 12.39
C PRO A 117 -12.71 -9.61 12.28
N GLY A 118 -13.03 -8.78 13.26
CA GLY A 118 -12.63 -7.37 13.32
C GLY A 118 -13.58 -6.38 12.62
N PHE A 119 -14.62 -6.86 11.94
CA PHE A 119 -15.63 -6.01 11.27
C PHE A 119 -17.02 -6.26 11.85
N LYS A 120 -17.84 -5.21 11.90
CA LYS A 120 -19.24 -5.28 12.36
C LYS A 120 -20.14 -4.58 11.35
N LEU A 121 -21.30 -5.17 11.06
CA LEU A 121 -22.35 -4.52 10.29
C LEU A 121 -23.04 -3.46 11.18
N ILE A 122 -23.02 -2.21 10.71
CA ILE A 122 -23.61 -1.06 11.40
C ILE A 122 -24.46 -0.27 10.41
N GLU A 123 -25.42 0.50 10.91
CA GLU A 123 -26.13 1.49 10.09
C GLU A 123 -25.18 2.62 9.70
N GLY A 124 -25.29 3.05 8.43
CA GLY A 124 -24.59 4.23 7.95
C GLY A 124 -25.01 5.49 8.72
N ARG A 125 -24.21 6.55 8.61
CA ARG A 125 -24.48 7.81 9.30
C ARG A 125 -25.78 8.43 8.76
N SER A 126 -26.85 8.44 9.54
CA SER A 126 -28.10 9.11 9.19
C SER A 126 -27.93 10.64 9.25
N TYR A 127 -28.50 11.37 8.29
CA TYR A 127 -28.68 12.82 8.39
C TYR A 127 -30.16 13.13 8.61
N ARG A 128 -30.43 14.18 9.39
CA ARG A 128 -31.79 14.66 9.61
C ARG A 128 -32.19 15.54 8.44
N ARG A 129 -33.42 15.36 7.95
CA ARG A 129 -34.06 16.23 6.96
C ARG A 129 -35.49 16.51 7.43
N TYR A 130 -36.03 17.66 7.07
CA TYR A 130 -37.45 17.93 7.26
C TYR A 130 -38.28 16.96 6.42
N ALA A 131 -39.39 16.48 6.99
CA ALA A 131 -40.26 15.52 6.32
C ALA A 131 -41.11 16.22 5.24
N ASP A 132 -41.64 17.39 5.58
CA ASP A 132 -42.35 18.29 4.68
C ASP A 132 -41.96 19.73 5.05
N GLU A 133 -41.40 20.47 4.09
CA GLU A 133 -40.98 21.85 4.31
C GLU A 133 -42.18 22.78 4.57
N ALA A 134 -43.34 22.51 3.98
CA ALA A 134 -44.54 23.33 4.17
C ALA A 134 -45.13 23.13 5.58
N GLU A 135 -45.24 21.88 6.04
CA GLU A 135 -45.72 21.58 7.40
C GLU A 135 -44.76 22.13 8.46
N VAL A 136 -43.45 22.06 8.21
CA VAL A 136 -42.44 22.67 9.09
C VAL A 136 -42.59 24.18 9.16
N THR A 137 -42.80 24.86 8.02
CA THR A 137 -43.04 26.31 7.99
C THR A 137 -44.33 26.66 8.72
N GLU A 138 -45.44 25.96 8.48
CA GLU A 138 -46.72 26.21 9.18
C GLU A 138 -46.59 26.06 10.70
N VAL A 139 -45.90 25.02 11.17
CA VAL A 139 -45.65 24.78 12.60
C VAL A 139 -44.75 25.86 13.20
N LEU A 140 -43.73 26.32 12.47
CA LEU A 140 -42.83 27.38 12.93
C LEU A 140 -43.50 28.76 12.95
N VAL A 141 -44.33 29.07 11.95
CA VAL A 141 -45.14 30.30 11.90
C VAL A 141 -46.19 30.28 13.02
N ALA A 142 -46.85 29.16 13.26
CA ALA A 142 -47.77 28.99 14.38
C ALA A 142 -47.07 29.11 15.76
N ALA A 143 -45.77 28.76 15.82
CA ALA A 143 -44.94 28.91 17.01
C ALA A 143 -44.38 30.34 17.20
N GLY A 144 -44.67 31.27 16.27
CA GLY A 144 -44.29 32.68 16.37
C GLY A 144 -42.95 33.04 15.73
N PHE A 145 -42.39 32.20 14.86
CA PHE A 145 -41.25 32.55 14.03
C PHE A 145 -41.73 33.20 12.72
N ASP A 146 -41.08 34.28 12.31
CA ASP A 146 -41.41 34.95 11.05
C ASP A 146 -40.88 34.14 9.86
N GLU A 147 -41.64 34.13 8.75
CA GLU A 147 -41.24 33.43 7.51
C GLU A 147 -39.87 33.88 6.98
N GLU A 148 -39.46 35.12 7.26
CA GLU A 148 -38.16 35.66 6.88
C GLU A 148 -37.00 35.09 7.70
N GLU A 149 -37.26 34.54 8.90
CA GLU A 149 -36.28 33.84 9.73
C GLU A 149 -36.22 32.33 9.41
N ILE A 150 -37.33 31.77 8.89
CA ILE A 150 -37.45 30.37 8.48
C ILE A 150 -36.70 30.13 7.15
N TYR A 151 -36.82 31.06 6.20
CA TYR A 151 -36.15 30.95 4.90
C TYR A 151 -34.89 31.81 4.82
N THR A 152 -33.76 31.18 4.50
CA THR A 152 -32.52 31.92 4.21
C THR A 152 -32.58 32.54 2.80
N LYS A 153 -32.66 33.88 2.71
CA LYS A 153 -32.47 34.63 1.44
C LYS A 153 -31.01 34.52 0.98
N SER A 154 -30.68 33.48 0.21
CA SER A 154 -29.35 33.28 -0.37
C SER A 154 -29.27 33.78 -1.81
N LEU A 155 -28.09 34.21 -2.23
CA LEU A 155 -27.82 34.60 -3.61
C LEU A 155 -28.04 33.40 -4.53
N LEU A 156 -28.80 33.58 -5.61
CA LEU A 156 -29.00 32.53 -6.59
C LEU A 156 -27.65 32.06 -7.18
N GLY A 157 -27.50 30.74 -7.34
CA GLY A 157 -26.35 30.18 -8.03
C GLY A 157 -26.26 30.65 -9.49
N ILE A 158 -25.06 30.61 -10.06
CA ILE A 158 -24.74 31.11 -11.42
C ILE A 158 -25.78 30.65 -12.46
N THR A 159 -26.13 29.37 -12.47
CA THR A 159 -27.10 28.81 -13.43
C THR A 159 -28.53 29.34 -13.24
N ALA A 160 -28.94 29.60 -11.99
CA ALA A 160 -30.26 30.17 -11.70
C ALA A 160 -30.30 31.67 -12.03
N MET A 161 -29.22 32.41 -11.76
CA MET A 161 -29.09 33.81 -12.20
C MET A 161 -29.04 33.95 -13.73
N GLU A 162 -28.32 33.07 -14.44
CA GLU A 162 -28.28 33.06 -15.91
C GLU A 162 -29.67 32.87 -16.52
N LYS A 163 -30.53 32.06 -15.88
CA LYS A 163 -31.92 31.86 -16.32
C LYS A 163 -32.80 33.08 -16.04
N LEU A 164 -32.57 33.79 -14.94
CA LEU A 164 -33.37 34.95 -14.54
C LEU A 164 -33.03 36.20 -15.36
N VAL A 165 -31.73 36.48 -15.52
CA VAL A 165 -31.22 37.69 -16.19
C VAL A 165 -30.98 37.45 -17.69
N GLY A 166 -30.84 36.19 -18.11
CA GLY A 166 -30.51 35.82 -19.49
C GLY A 166 -29.01 35.92 -19.78
N LYS A 167 -28.46 34.92 -20.49
CA LYS A 167 -27.00 34.76 -20.70
C LYS A 167 -26.26 36.00 -21.22
N LYS A 168 -26.90 36.81 -22.07
CA LYS A 168 -26.29 38.03 -22.63
C LYS A 168 -26.11 39.11 -21.55
N GLN A 169 -27.19 39.44 -20.84
CA GLN A 169 -27.17 40.44 -19.78
C GLN A 169 -26.42 39.96 -18.54
N PHE A 170 -26.45 38.65 -18.24
CA PHE A 170 -25.65 38.05 -17.18
C PHE A 170 -24.15 38.27 -17.41
N ASN A 171 -23.66 38.03 -18.63
CA ASN A 171 -22.25 38.28 -18.97
C ASN A 171 -21.91 39.78 -19.05
N GLU A 172 -22.83 40.65 -19.49
CA GLU A 172 -22.60 42.11 -19.50
C GLU A 172 -22.51 42.70 -18.09
N ILE A 173 -23.35 42.23 -17.15
CA ILE A 173 -23.48 42.81 -15.81
C ILE A 173 -22.51 42.15 -14.81
N LEU A 174 -22.40 40.82 -14.85
CA LEU A 174 -21.67 40.03 -13.86
C LEU A 174 -20.39 39.40 -14.41
N GLY A 175 -20.12 39.51 -15.72
CA GLY A 175 -18.92 38.92 -16.33
C GLY A 175 -17.60 39.38 -15.73
N THR A 176 -17.52 40.63 -15.24
CA THR A 176 -16.34 41.17 -14.54
C THR A 176 -16.22 40.70 -13.09
N LEU A 177 -17.30 40.17 -12.50
CA LEU A 177 -17.37 39.69 -11.11
C LEU A 177 -17.31 38.16 -11.02
N ILE A 178 -17.42 37.45 -12.15
CA ILE A 178 -17.30 35.99 -12.22
C ILE A 178 -15.84 35.63 -12.40
N ILE A 179 -15.22 35.23 -11.29
CA ILE A 179 -13.90 34.60 -11.33
C ILE A 179 -14.12 33.11 -11.54
N LYS A 180 -13.55 32.55 -12.61
CA LYS A 180 -13.40 31.10 -12.74
C LYS A 180 -12.09 30.70 -12.07
N PRO A 181 -12.08 30.31 -10.78
CA PRO A 181 -10.85 29.86 -10.17
C PRO A 181 -10.31 28.66 -10.97
N PRO A 182 -8.99 28.59 -11.21
CA PRO A 182 -8.41 27.38 -11.79
C PRO A 182 -8.77 26.20 -10.89
N GLY A 183 -9.21 25.10 -11.50
CA GLY A 183 -9.51 23.88 -10.75
C GLY A 183 -8.27 23.38 -10.02
N LYS A 184 -8.48 22.70 -8.88
CA LYS A 184 -7.36 22.09 -8.14
C LYS A 184 -6.53 21.21 -9.08
N PRO A 185 -5.20 21.38 -9.14
CA PRO A 185 -4.34 20.52 -9.95
C PRO A 185 -4.50 19.06 -9.53
N ARG A 186 -4.58 18.16 -10.50
CA ARG A 186 -4.58 16.71 -10.29
C ARG A 186 -3.65 16.09 -11.31
N LEU A 187 -2.84 15.13 -10.89
CA LEU A 187 -2.06 14.30 -11.81
C LEU A 187 -3.00 13.37 -12.58
N ALA A 188 -2.82 13.33 -13.90
CA ALA A 188 -3.60 12.50 -14.80
C ALA A 188 -2.63 11.74 -15.73
N PRO A 189 -3.04 10.56 -16.27
CA PRO A 189 -2.23 9.83 -17.25
C PRO A 189 -1.98 10.65 -18.52
N GLU A 190 -0.90 10.35 -19.26
CA GLU A 190 -0.60 11.02 -20.54
C GLU A 190 -1.70 10.84 -21.60
N SER A 191 -2.55 9.83 -21.45
CA SER A 191 -3.73 9.63 -22.31
C SER A 191 -4.84 10.67 -22.10
N ASP A 192 -4.76 11.48 -21.03
CA ASP A 192 -5.69 12.58 -20.80
C ASP A 192 -5.42 13.73 -21.79
N ASN A 193 -6.41 14.05 -22.63
CA ASN A 193 -6.28 15.09 -23.65
C ASN A 193 -6.25 16.53 -23.09
N ARG A 194 -6.43 16.72 -21.79
CA ARG A 194 -6.42 18.06 -21.17
C ARG A 194 -4.98 18.61 -21.13
N PRO A 195 -4.79 19.92 -21.39
CA PRO A 195 -3.45 20.51 -21.43
C PRO A 195 -2.79 20.51 -20.04
N ALA A 196 -1.52 20.12 -19.99
CA ALA A 196 -0.72 20.14 -18.77
C ALA A 196 -0.57 21.58 -18.24
N ILE A 197 -0.84 21.76 -16.95
CA ILE A 197 -0.65 23.04 -16.25
C ILE A 197 0.79 23.09 -15.74
N LYS A 198 1.52 24.19 -16.01
CA LYS A 198 2.81 24.46 -15.36
C LYS A 198 2.55 25.05 -13.97
N SER A 199 3.22 24.55 -12.94
CA SER A 199 3.09 25.10 -11.59
C SER A 199 3.46 26.60 -11.59
N THR A 200 2.54 27.45 -11.16
CA THR A 200 2.77 28.88 -10.90
C THR A 200 2.58 29.13 -9.41
N ALA A 201 3.34 30.07 -8.85
CA ALA A 201 3.30 30.38 -7.41
C ALA A 201 1.88 30.73 -6.89
N GLU A 202 0.98 31.20 -7.76
CA GLU A 202 -0.42 31.46 -7.41
C GLU A 202 -1.26 30.20 -7.08
N ILE A 203 -0.76 29.01 -7.41
CA ILE A 203 -1.42 27.72 -7.16
C ILE A 203 -1.06 27.19 -5.76
N ASP A 204 0.19 27.38 -5.31
CA ASP A 204 0.68 26.91 -4.01
C ASP A 204 0.08 27.68 -2.81
N PHE A 205 -0.34 28.95 -3.00
CA PHE A 205 -0.85 29.80 -1.91
C PHE A 205 -2.39 29.85 -1.80
N LYS A 206 -3.15 29.00 -2.52
CA LYS A 206 -4.63 29.03 -2.54
C LYS A 206 -5.33 27.96 -1.69
N GLU A 207 -4.61 27.21 -0.86
CA GLU A 207 -5.22 26.17 -0.01
C GLU A 207 -5.66 26.61 1.41
N GLU A 208 -5.57 27.88 1.76
CA GLU A 208 -6.15 28.39 3.02
C GLU A 208 -7.32 29.36 2.76
N LEU A 209 -8.53 28.80 2.59
CA LEU A 209 -9.82 29.43 2.91
C LEU A 209 -10.94 28.39 2.95
#